data_AF-A0A1W2ETY8-F1
#
_entry.id   AF-A0A1W2ETY8-F1
#
_cell.length_a   1.000
_cell.length_b   1.000
_cell.length_c   1.000
_cell.angle_alpha   90.00
_cell.angle_beta   90.00
_cell.angle_gamma   90.00
#
_symmetry.space_group_name_H-M   'P 1'
#
loop_
_entity.id
_entity.type
_entity.pdbx_description
1 polymer ?
#
loop_
_entity_poly.entity_id
_entity_poly.type
_entity_poly.pdbx_seq_one_letter_code
_entity_poly.pdbx_strand_id
1 'polypeptide(L)'
;MIAASLSVVVLFTPESGVPTAPPGTDKVIHTVLFALLAFTGLYAKLPHILLALVAYAGISEVLQQVITPLHRSGDVLDALVDVLGIGLGWAIASAVRSRRRGPRTTR
;
A
#
# COMPACT_ATOMS: atom_id res chain seq x y z
N MET A 1 -10.03 4.04 -8.73
CA MET A 1 -10.46 2.63 -8.86
C MET A 1 -9.33 1.72 -9.31
N ILE A 2 -8.53 2.09 -10.32
CA ILE A 2 -7.41 1.25 -10.83
C ILE A 2 -6.43 0.80 -9.72
N ALA A 3 -5.95 1.69 -8.85
CA ALA A 3 -5.00 1.32 -7.78
C ALA A 3 -5.56 0.30 -6.78
N ALA A 4 -6.86 0.38 -6.45
CA ALA A 4 -7.52 -0.58 -5.57
C ALA A 4 -7.75 -1.93 -6.27
N SER A 5 -8.07 -1.93 -7.57
CA SER A 5 -8.17 -3.17 -8.34
C SER A 5 -6.81 -3.86 -8.45
N LEU A 6 -5.75 -3.10 -8.68
CA LEU A 6 -4.38 -3.62 -8.70
C LEU A 6 -3.99 -4.22 -7.34
N SER A 7 -4.38 -3.59 -6.22
CA SER A 7 -4.02 -4.12 -4.91
C SER A 7 -4.64 -5.46 -4.61
N VAL A 8 -5.91 -5.65 -4.98
CA VAL A 8 -6.60 -6.94 -4.83
C VAL A 8 -5.93 -8.00 -5.70
N VAL A 9 -5.61 -7.69 -6.96
CA VAL A 9 -4.94 -8.66 -7.83
C VAL A 9 -3.59 -9.05 -7.24
N VAL A 10 -2.75 -8.08 -6.87
CA VAL A 10 -1.40 -8.35 -6.37
C VAL A 10 -1.40 -9.11 -5.04
N LEU A 11 -2.25 -8.75 -4.09
CA LEU A 11 -2.29 -9.38 -2.76
C LEU A 11 -2.88 -10.79 -2.77
N PHE A 12 -3.77 -11.10 -3.72
CA PHE A 12 -4.48 -12.37 -3.76
C PHE A 12 -4.09 -13.26 -4.96
N THR A 13 -3.06 -12.88 -5.73
CA THR A 13 -2.50 -13.78 -6.75
C THR A 13 -1.74 -14.92 -6.04
N PRO A 14 -2.06 -16.19 -6.32
CA PRO A 14 -1.37 -17.34 -5.72
C PRO A 14 0.10 -17.38 -6.16
N GLU A 15 0.98 -17.82 -5.26
CA GLU A 15 2.42 -17.96 -5.52
C GLU A 15 2.71 -18.86 -6.74
N SER A 16 1.87 -19.88 -6.97
CA SER A 16 1.96 -20.80 -8.11
C SER A 16 1.74 -20.14 -9.49
N GLY A 17 1.22 -18.91 -9.54
CA GLY A 17 0.98 -18.16 -10.78
C GLY A 17 2.07 -17.14 -11.13
N VAL A 18 3.11 -16.99 -10.29
CA VAL A 18 4.15 -15.96 -10.45
C VAL A 18 5.49 -16.61 -10.77
N PRO A 19 6.21 -16.20 -11.83
CA PRO A 19 7.57 -16.67 -12.09
C PRO A 19 8.46 -16.43 -10.86
N THR A 20 9.41 -17.34 -10.60
CA THR A 20 10.35 -17.20 -9.49
C THR A 20 11.09 -15.86 -9.56
N ALA A 21 10.74 -14.96 -8.63
CA ALA A 21 11.36 -13.66 -8.51
C ALA A 21 12.53 -13.70 -7.50
N PRO A 22 13.50 -12.79 -7.59
CA PRO A 22 14.53 -12.64 -6.56
C PRO A 22 13.91 -12.43 -5.16
N PRO A 23 14.51 -12.97 -4.09
CA PRO A 23 14.02 -12.78 -2.72
C PRO A 23 13.81 -11.30 -2.38
N GLY A 24 12.66 -10.95 -1.79
CA GLY A 24 12.31 -9.58 -1.38
C GLY A 24 11.62 -8.72 -2.45
N THR A 25 11.39 -9.24 -3.65
CA THR A 25 10.63 -8.54 -4.70
C THR A 25 9.17 -8.27 -4.28
N ASP A 26 8.58 -9.20 -3.53
CA ASP A 26 7.27 -9.06 -2.88
C ASP A 26 7.16 -7.80 -2.02
N LYS A 27 8.16 -7.55 -1.18
CA LYS A 27 8.21 -6.41 -0.26
C LYS A 27 8.29 -5.09 -1.00
N VAL A 28 9.06 -5.04 -2.09
CA VAL A 28 9.12 -3.84 -2.94
C VAL A 28 7.77 -3.58 -3.59
N ILE A 29 7.14 -4.62 -4.14
CA ILE A 29 5.81 -4.51 -4.78
C ILE A 29 4.78 -4.00 -3.77
N HIS A 30 4.73 -4.60 -2.58
CA HIS A 30 3.85 -4.20 -1.48
C HIS A 30 4.05 -2.74 -1.07
N THR A 31 5.30 -2.34 -0.84
CA THR A 31 5.66 -0.95 -0.49
C THR A 31 5.13 0.03 -1.54
N VAL A 32 5.41 -0.24 -2.82
CA VAL A 32 5.01 0.64 -3.93
C VAL A 32 3.50 0.70 -4.07
N LEU A 33 2.83 -0.44 -3.92
CA LEU A 33 1.37 -0.56 -4.01
C LEU A 33 0.67 0.26 -2.91
N PHE A 34 1.08 0.09 -1.65
CA PHE A 34 0.50 0.83 -0.53
C PHE A 34 0.85 2.32 -0.57
N ALA A 35 2.04 2.69 -1.04
CA ALA A 35 2.39 4.09 -1.28
C ALA A 35 1.47 4.72 -2.35
N LEU A 36 1.17 4.00 -3.43
CA LEU A 36 0.28 4.46 -4.49
C LEU A 36 -1.17 4.62 -3.97
N LEU A 37 -1.67 3.66 -3.19
CA LEU A 37 -2.99 3.74 -2.56
C LEU A 37 -3.11 4.94 -1.60
N ALA A 38 -2.11 5.12 -0.73
CA ALA A 38 -2.07 6.24 0.21
C ALA A 38 -2.01 7.58 -0.53
N PHE A 39 -1.13 7.71 -1.52
CA PHE A 39 -1.01 8.93 -2.31
C PHE A 39 -2.31 9.27 -3.04
N THR A 40 -2.89 8.31 -3.77
CA THR A 40 -4.10 8.53 -4.57
C THR A 40 -5.31 8.81 -3.70
N GLY A 41 -5.46 8.14 -2.56
CA GLY A 41 -6.57 8.39 -1.64
C GLY A 41 -6.45 9.71 -0.88
N LEU A 42 -5.23 10.13 -0.51
CA LEU A 42 -4.99 11.48 0.01
C LEU A 42 -5.22 12.56 -1.04
N TYR A 43 -4.83 12.31 -2.29
CA TYR A 43 -5.10 13.21 -3.42
C TYR A 43 -6.60 13.38 -3.67
N ALA A 44 -7.36 12.29 -3.56
CA ALA A 44 -8.82 12.28 -3.63
C ALA A 44 -9.50 12.88 -2.38
N LYS A 45 -8.73 13.28 -1.36
CA LYS A 45 -9.21 13.84 -0.07
C LYS A 45 -10.17 12.91 0.67
N LEU A 46 -9.98 11.60 0.55
CA LEU A 46 -10.79 10.62 1.27
C LEU A 46 -10.50 10.72 2.78
N PRO A 47 -11.53 10.89 3.63
CA PRO A 47 -11.35 10.92 5.07
C PRO A 47 -10.88 9.54 5.57
N HIS A 48 -10.01 9.53 6.58
CA HIS A 48 -9.52 8.31 7.25
C HIS A 48 -8.81 7.27 6.35
N ILE A 49 -8.40 7.64 5.13
CA ILE A 49 -7.80 6.70 4.18
C ILE A 49 -6.57 5.98 4.74
N LEU A 50 -5.73 6.67 5.50
CA LEU A 50 -4.52 6.05 6.09
C LEU A 50 -4.90 4.97 7.12
N LEU A 51 -5.90 5.23 7.95
CA LEU A 51 -6.40 4.24 8.91
C LEU A 51 -7.03 3.05 8.20
N ALA A 52 -7.81 3.31 7.14
CA ALA A 52 -8.41 2.27 6.32
C ALA A 52 -7.34 1.41 5.63
N LEU A 53 -6.23 1.99 5.17
CA LEU A 53 -5.12 1.25 4.56
C LEU A 53 -4.33 0.42 5.57
N VAL A 54 -4.12 0.92 6.78
CA VAL A 54 -3.51 0.12 7.86
C VAL A 54 -4.40 -1.06 8.24
N ALA A 55 -5.71 -0.83 8.36
CA ALA A 55 -6.67 -1.92 8.58
C ALA A 55 -6.66 -2.91 7.41
N TYR A 56 -6.60 -2.41 6.16
CA TYR A 56 -6.55 -3.26 4.97
C TYR A 56 -5.30 -4.15 4.96
N ALA A 57 -4.12 -3.62 5.29
CA ALA A 57 -2.87 -4.39 5.40
C ALA A 57 -2.98 -5.52 6.43
N GLY A 58 -3.49 -5.22 7.63
CA GLY A 58 -3.68 -6.24 8.66
C GLY A 58 -4.71 -7.32 8.27
N ILE A 59 -5.81 -6.90 7.63
CA ILE A 59 -6.85 -7.83 7.17
C ILE A 59 -6.35 -8.71 6.02
N SER A 60 -5.56 -8.17 5.09
CA SER A 60 -5.00 -8.95 3.99
C SER A 60 -4.05 -10.04 4.46
N GLU A 61 -3.21 -9.78 5.47
CA GLU A 61 -2.34 -10.79 6.09
C GLU A 61 -3.15 -11.92 6.73
N VAL A 62 -4.17 -11.56 7.53
CA VAL A 62 -5.04 -12.57 8.17
C VAL A 62 -5.76 -13.40 7.11
N LEU A 63 -6.27 -12.76 6.05
CA LEU A 63 -6.91 -13.48 4.95
C LEU A 63 -5.92 -14.39 4.21
N GLN A 64 -4.69 -13.96 3.97
CA GLN A 64 -3.65 -14.80 3.36
C GLN A 64 -3.31 -16.02 4.22
N GLN A 65 -3.27 -15.87 5.54
CA GLN A 65 -3.06 -16.99 6.48
C GLN A 65 -4.25 -17.96 6.54
N VAL A 66 -5.48 -17.44 6.52
CA VAL A 66 -6.70 -18.26 6.69
C VAL A 66 -7.12 -18.94 5.38
N ILE A 67 -6.86 -18.31 4.23
CA ILE A 67 -7.20 -18.85 2.92
C ILE A 67 -6.12 -19.87 2.52
N THR A 68 -6.36 -21.12 2.91
CA THR A 68 -5.54 -22.30 2.60
C THR A 68 -5.12 -22.46 1.13
N PRO A 69 -5.91 -22.06 0.11
CA PRO A 69 -5.45 -22.09 -1.29
C PRO A 69 -4.25 -21.19 -1.61
N LEU A 70 -4.01 -20.13 -0.82
CA LEU A 70 -2.96 -19.15 -1.12
C LEU A 70 -1.55 -19.66 -0.76
N HIS A 71 -1.44 -20.70 0.07
CA HIS A 71 -0.16 -21.27 0.56
C HIS A 71 0.85 -20.24 1.10
N ARG A 72 0.40 -19.03 1.44
CA ARG A 72 1.24 -17.94 1.95
C ARG A 72 1.16 -17.95 3.47
N SER A 73 2.29 -18.13 4.14
CA SER A 73 2.40 -17.79 5.55
C SER A 73 2.38 -16.27 5.65
N GLY A 74 1.27 -15.67 6.07
CA GLY A 74 1.24 -14.22 6.30
C GLY A 74 2.40 -13.84 7.23
N ASP A 75 3.23 -12.90 6.78
CA ASP A 75 4.48 -12.50 7.40
C ASP A 75 4.26 -11.15 8.08
N VAL A 76 4.61 -11.06 9.36
CA VAL A 76 4.57 -9.80 10.11
C VAL A 76 5.46 -8.75 9.44
N LEU A 77 6.52 -9.17 8.74
CA LEU A 77 7.34 -8.27 7.94
C LEU A 77 6.57 -7.67 6.77
N ASP A 78 5.64 -8.37 6.15
CA ASP A 78 4.85 -7.86 5.03
C ASP A 78 3.86 -6.79 5.51
N ALA A 79 3.21 -7.01 6.67
CA ALA A 79 2.43 -5.97 7.34
C ALA A 79 3.24 -4.70 7.66
N LEU A 80 4.48 -4.86 8.14
CA LEU A 80 5.37 -3.74 8.44
C LEU A 80 5.75 -2.97 7.17
N VAL A 81 6.07 -3.69 6.10
CA VAL A 81 6.42 -3.13 4.80
C VAL A 81 5.25 -2.36 4.20
N ASP A 82 4.02 -2.86 4.34
CA ASP A 82 2.80 -2.17 3.91
C ASP A 82 2.62 -0.83 4.65
N VAL A 83 2.80 -0.82 5.98
CA VAL A 83 2.72 0.41 6.79
C VAL A 83 3.80 1.42 6.40
N LEU A 84 5.02 0.96 6.09
CA LEU A 84 6.07 1.83 5.56
C LEU A 84 5.69 2.44 4.20
N GLY A 85 5.09 1.64 3.32
CA GLY A 85 4.53 2.10 2.04
C GLY A 85 3.47 3.20 2.24
N ILE A 86 2.53 3.00 3.17
CA ILE A 86 1.52 4.01 3.53
C ILE A 86 2.17 5.32 3.99
N GLY A 87 3.19 5.22 4.87
CA GLY A 87 3.95 6.37 5.37
C GLY A 87 4.66 7.14 4.25
N LEU A 88 5.26 6.42 3.30
CA LEU A 88 5.91 7.00 2.13
C LEU A 88 4.91 7.74 1.23
N GLY A 89 3.77 7.14 0.93
CA GLY A 89 2.71 7.77 0.14
C GLY A 89 2.18 9.05 0.79
N TRP A 90 2.05 9.06 2.11
CA TRP A 90 1.69 10.25 2.88
C TRP A 90 2.76 11.35 2.84
N ALA A 91 4.04 10.99 2.99
CA ALA A 91 5.16 11.94 2.92
C ALA A 91 5.22 12.62 1.55
N ILE A 92 5.07 11.85 0.47
CA ILE A 92 5.04 12.37 -0.91
C ILE A 92 3.84 13.31 -1.10
N ALA A 93 2.63 12.89 -0.70
CA ALA A 93 1.43 13.72 -0.81
C ALA A 93 1.57 15.04 -0.04
N SER A 94 2.16 14.99 1.15
CA SER A 94 2.42 16.17 2.00
C SER A 94 3.44 17.11 1.36
N ALA A 95 4.52 16.57 0.80
CA ALA A 95 5.53 17.36 0.09
C ALA A 95 4.94 18.04 -1.16
N VAL A 96 4.14 17.34 -1.96
CA VAL A 96 3.44 17.90 -3.13
C VAL A 96 2.48 19.01 -2.71
N ARG A 97 1.71 18.80 -1.62
CA ARG A 97 0.76 19.80 -1.12
C ARG A 97 1.47 21.04 -0.56
N SER A 98 2.61 20.85 0.11
CA SER A 98 3.45 21.94 0.62
C SER A 98 3.99 22.81 -0.53
N ARG A 99 4.50 22.17 -1.60
CA ARG A 99 4.98 22.88 -2.80
C ARG A 99 3.87 23.66 -3.53
N ARG A 100 2.62 23.17 -3.53
CA ARG A 100 1.47 23.89 -4.10
C ARG A 100 1.01 25.07 -3.24
N ARG A 101 1.34 25.10 -1.96
CA ARG A 101 1.13 26.24 -1.05
C ARG A 101 2.33 27.18 -1.10
N GLY A 102 2.76 27.57 -2.32
CA GLY A 102 3.85 28.52 -2.53
C GLY A 102 3.68 29.79 -1.69
N PRO A 103 4.77 30.55 -1.45
CA PRO A 103 4.82 31.62 -0.46
C PRO A 103 3.59 32.49 -0.56
N ARG A 104 2.79 32.56 0.52
CA ARG A 104 1.81 33.62 0.67
C ARG A 104 2.64 34.90 0.67
N THR A 105 2.73 35.56 -0.49
CA THR A 105 3.16 36.95 -0.56
C THR A 105 2.09 37.75 0.16
N THR A 106 2.28 37.92 1.47
CA THR A 106 1.61 38.97 2.23
C THR A 106 2.09 40.28 1.63
N ARG A 107 1.21 40.93 0.88
CA ARG A 107 1.38 42.29 0.41
C ARG A 107 0.32 43.15 1.07
#